data_AF-A0A3N5Z7K1-F1
#
_entry.id   AF-A0A3N5Z7K1-F1
#
_cell.length_a   1.000
_cell.length_b   1.000
_cell.length_c   1.000
_cell.angle_alpha   90.00
_cell.angle_beta   90.00
_cell.angle_gamma   90.00
#
_symmetry.space_group_name_H-M   'P 1'
#
loop_
_entity.id
_entity.type
_entity.pdbx_description
1 polymer ?
#
loop_
_entity_poly.entity_id
_entity_poly.type
_entity_poly.pdbx_seq_one_letter_code
_entity_poly.pdbx_strand_id
1 'polypeptide(L)'
;MESESASRPRRVAGSLALAALVLVLAACAAGQALRRGQDAERRQDFDQAIAEYTKVLRADPDNADARLALQRAKLRAADHHFGRGRRFAAAGRLEEALVEFQIASELNPASSDIETALAETRNQARARVAVSREGRTELETLIDRTRELPAPGQELPRDLKMPTSLVFREASSRDVFTALARFADVNIVFDPAFREAPVTIDLRNSTVEDALAAVTASTRNFYRVTAPRAVTIIPDTPAKRREYEEEVVRTFYLSNADLKETIDLLRMVVDLRRLGPISATNAVSIKDTPERIQAAARLLSAIDKARPEVVIDVEVLEVDRTRLLEYGIQIATPGTTSPPGISGQVDINQENLTLRDLRNLTQSGVFLSGLPALFYRLMKSDANTRTLANPQLRAWDGVAAQARFGER
;
A
#
# COMPACT_ATOMS: atom_id res chain seq x y z
N MET A 1 62.71 -67.90 -58.13
CA MET A 1 61.73 -68.31 -57.10
C MET A 1 62.02 -67.51 -55.85
N GLU A 2 60.95 -66.98 -55.28
CA GLU A 2 60.89 -65.82 -54.39
C GLU A 2 61.77 -65.83 -53.14
N SER A 3 62.22 -64.63 -52.77
CA SER A 3 62.71 -64.28 -51.44
C SER A 3 61.58 -63.62 -50.65
N GLU A 4 61.07 -64.30 -49.62
CA GLU A 4 60.07 -63.75 -48.70
C GLU A 4 60.75 -63.16 -47.46
N SER A 5 60.60 -61.85 -47.28
CA SER A 5 61.16 -61.07 -46.17
C SER A 5 60.11 -60.94 -45.06
N ALA A 6 60.34 -61.62 -43.94
CA ALA A 6 59.54 -61.50 -42.73
C ALA A 6 59.64 -60.10 -42.10
N SER A 7 58.50 -59.41 -41.99
CA SER A 7 58.37 -58.14 -41.26
C SER A 7 57.51 -58.32 -39.99
N ARG A 8 57.98 -57.71 -38.90
CA ARG A 8 57.65 -57.98 -37.48
C ARG A 8 56.27 -57.42 -37.05
N PRO A 9 55.46 -58.15 -36.24
CA PRO A 9 54.14 -57.72 -35.76
C PRO A 9 54.15 -56.84 -34.49
N ARG A 10 55.20 -56.02 -34.25
CA ARG A 10 55.35 -55.29 -32.97
C ARG A 10 54.62 -53.94 -32.88
N ARG A 11 54.20 -53.32 -34.00
CA ARG A 11 53.58 -51.98 -33.98
C ARG A 11 52.07 -51.99 -33.70
N VAL A 12 51.35 -53.03 -34.08
CA VAL A 12 49.88 -53.15 -33.87
C VAL A 12 49.54 -53.48 -32.41
N ALA A 13 50.39 -54.25 -31.73
CA ALA A 13 50.22 -54.55 -30.30
C ALA A 13 50.40 -53.30 -29.41
N GLY A 14 51.31 -52.38 -29.79
CA GLY A 14 51.57 -51.15 -29.05
C GLY A 14 50.41 -50.14 -29.14
N SER A 15 49.77 -50.00 -30.30
CA SER A 15 48.61 -49.10 -30.48
C SER A 15 47.34 -49.63 -29.81
N LEU A 16 47.10 -50.95 -29.83
CA LEU A 16 46.00 -51.58 -29.09
C LEU A 16 46.20 -51.49 -27.58
N ALA A 17 47.42 -51.68 -27.08
CA ALA A 17 47.74 -51.50 -25.66
C ALA A 17 47.59 -50.04 -25.20
N LEU A 18 47.97 -49.07 -26.04
CA LEU A 18 47.80 -47.64 -25.75
C LEU A 18 46.31 -47.24 -25.74
N ALA A 19 45.51 -47.74 -26.69
CA ALA A 19 44.07 -47.50 -26.73
C ALA A 19 43.33 -48.14 -25.54
N ALA A 20 43.71 -49.36 -25.16
CA ALA A 20 43.18 -50.03 -23.97
C ALA A 20 43.57 -49.29 -22.68
N LEU A 21 44.79 -48.76 -22.60
CA LEU A 21 45.24 -47.97 -21.45
C LEU A 21 44.46 -46.64 -21.32
N VAL A 22 44.16 -45.97 -22.43
CA VAL A 22 43.34 -44.74 -22.44
C VAL A 22 41.89 -45.02 -22.00
N LEU A 23 41.31 -46.14 -22.43
CA LEU A 23 39.96 -46.57 -21.99
C LEU A 23 39.92 -46.88 -20.48
N VAL A 24 40.94 -47.55 -19.94
CA VAL A 24 41.02 -47.86 -18.50
C VAL A 24 41.23 -46.59 -17.66
N LEU A 25 42.07 -45.66 -18.11
CA LEU A 25 42.29 -44.38 -17.43
C LEU A 25 41.03 -43.49 -17.45
N ALA A 26 40.29 -43.49 -18.57
CA ALA A 26 39.00 -42.78 -18.66
C ALA A 26 37.94 -43.39 -17.74
N ALA A 27 37.87 -44.72 -17.63
CA ALA A 27 36.95 -45.41 -16.72
C ALA A 27 37.25 -45.13 -15.24
N CYS A 28 38.53 -45.09 -14.84
CA CYS A 28 38.92 -44.72 -13.48
C CYS A 28 38.59 -43.25 -13.14
N ALA A 29 38.78 -42.33 -14.09
CA ALA A 29 38.45 -40.92 -13.91
C ALA A 29 36.93 -40.68 -13.77
N ALA A 30 36.12 -41.36 -14.58
CA ALA A 30 34.66 -41.32 -14.49
C ALA A 30 34.14 -41.91 -13.17
N GLY A 31 34.71 -43.03 -12.72
CA GLY A 31 34.38 -43.63 -11.42
C GLY A 31 34.73 -42.73 -10.23
N GLN A 32 35.83 -41.97 -10.31
CA GLN A 32 36.21 -41.02 -9.26
C GLN A 32 35.29 -39.79 -9.24
N ALA A 33 34.93 -39.25 -10.41
CA ALA A 33 33.98 -38.13 -10.51
C ALA A 33 32.58 -38.51 -9.98
N LEU A 34 32.11 -39.73 -10.26
CA LEU A 34 30.83 -40.23 -9.73
C LEU A 34 30.82 -40.28 -8.19
N ARG A 35 31.91 -40.75 -7.56
CA ARG A 35 32.04 -40.76 -6.09
C ARG A 35 32.06 -39.35 -5.51
N ARG A 36 32.77 -38.41 -6.16
CA ARG A 36 32.78 -36.99 -5.74
C ARG A 36 31.39 -36.37 -5.82
N GLY A 37 30.61 -36.68 -6.86
CA GLY A 37 29.22 -36.24 -6.97
C GLY A 37 28.34 -36.79 -5.84
N GLN A 38 28.49 -38.07 -5.50
CA GLN A 38 27.78 -38.69 -4.37
C GLN A 38 28.20 -38.09 -3.02
N ASP A 39 29.48 -37.78 -2.83
CA ASP A 39 29.98 -37.09 -1.64
C ASP A 39 29.44 -35.66 -1.53
N ALA A 40 29.34 -34.94 -2.65
CA ALA A 40 28.73 -33.62 -2.70
C ALA A 40 27.23 -33.65 -2.36
N GLU A 41 26.47 -34.62 -2.88
CA GLU A 41 25.07 -34.83 -2.47
C GLU A 41 24.95 -35.11 -0.97
N ARG A 42 25.84 -35.92 -0.40
CA ARG A 42 25.85 -36.22 1.04
C ARG A 42 26.10 -34.97 1.89
N ARG A 43 26.83 -33.99 1.35
CA ARG A 43 27.08 -32.69 1.99
C ARG A 43 26.02 -31.64 1.67
N GLN A 44 24.98 -32.00 0.92
CA GLN A 44 23.94 -31.10 0.42
C GLN A 44 24.47 -30.00 -0.51
N ASP A 45 25.67 -30.18 -1.07
CA ASP A 45 26.24 -29.31 -2.10
C ASP A 45 25.80 -29.82 -3.47
N PHE A 46 24.56 -29.48 -3.82
CA PHE A 46 23.93 -29.99 -5.04
C PHE A 46 24.51 -29.36 -6.31
N ASP A 47 25.04 -28.14 -6.23
CA ASP A 47 25.69 -27.46 -7.36
C ASP A 47 26.98 -28.19 -7.77
N GLN A 48 27.81 -28.55 -6.78
CA GLN A 48 29.00 -29.36 -7.03
C GLN A 48 28.63 -30.75 -7.54
N ALA A 49 27.57 -31.37 -6.99
CA ALA A 49 27.10 -32.68 -7.45
C ALA A 49 26.67 -32.65 -8.92
N ILE A 50 25.90 -31.65 -9.34
CA ILE A 50 25.49 -31.44 -10.74
C ILE A 50 26.72 -31.31 -11.64
N ALA A 51 27.70 -30.52 -11.24
CA ALA A 51 28.93 -30.33 -12.01
C ALA A 51 29.72 -31.64 -12.19
N GLU A 52 29.89 -32.44 -11.12
CA GLU A 52 30.61 -33.71 -11.17
C GLU A 52 29.85 -34.78 -11.99
N TYR A 53 28.52 -34.92 -11.84
CA TYR A 53 27.76 -35.85 -12.67
C TYR A 53 27.71 -35.43 -14.14
N THR A 54 27.67 -34.13 -14.42
CA THR A 54 27.77 -33.62 -15.79
C THR A 54 29.12 -33.99 -16.42
N LYS A 55 30.23 -33.97 -15.65
CA LYS A 55 31.54 -34.44 -16.14
C LYS A 55 31.51 -35.94 -16.46
N VAL A 56 30.87 -36.76 -15.62
CA VAL A 56 30.71 -38.20 -15.89
C VAL A 56 29.97 -38.42 -17.21
N LEU A 57 28.84 -37.73 -17.42
CA LEU A 57 28.04 -37.85 -18.65
C LEU A 57 28.71 -37.28 -19.90
N ARG A 58 29.67 -36.36 -19.76
CA ARG A 58 30.49 -35.91 -20.89
C ARG A 58 31.50 -36.97 -21.32
N ALA A 59 32.01 -37.76 -20.37
CA ALA A 59 32.96 -38.84 -20.65
C ALA A 59 32.24 -40.13 -21.10
N ASP A 60 31.08 -40.42 -20.52
CA ASP A 60 30.24 -41.57 -20.82
C ASP A 60 28.76 -41.15 -20.87
N PRO A 61 28.24 -40.77 -22.05
CA PRO A 61 26.86 -40.35 -22.21
C PRO A 61 25.84 -41.45 -21.89
N ASP A 62 26.23 -42.73 -21.91
CA ASP A 62 25.35 -43.91 -21.74
C ASP A 62 25.23 -44.41 -20.30
N ASN A 63 25.91 -43.74 -19.38
CA ASN A 63 25.87 -44.06 -17.96
C ASN A 63 24.50 -43.77 -17.33
N ALA A 64 23.65 -44.80 -17.22
CA ALA A 64 22.30 -44.68 -16.67
C ALA A 64 22.28 -44.17 -15.21
N ASP A 65 23.23 -44.63 -14.38
CA ASP A 65 23.33 -44.23 -12.98
C ASP A 65 23.68 -42.74 -12.84
N ALA A 66 24.63 -42.25 -13.63
CA ALA A 66 25.01 -40.83 -13.64
C ALA A 66 23.90 -39.93 -14.18
N ARG A 67 23.11 -40.37 -15.16
CA ARG A 67 21.93 -39.63 -15.65
C ARG A 67 20.89 -39.47 -14.55
N LEU A 68 20.56 -40.58 -13.88
CA LEU A 68 19.58 -40.59 -12.81
C LEU A 68 20.05 -39.77 -11.61
N ALA A 69 21.33 -39.88 -11.25
CA ALA A 69 21.94 -39.09 -10.20
C ALA A 69 21.93 -37.58 -10.53
N LEU A 70 22.27 -37.20 -11.76
CA LEU A 70 22.19 -35.81 -12.21
C LEU A 70 20.75 -35.26 -12.13
N GLN A 71 19.76 -36.01 -12.60
CA GLN A 71 18.36 -35.58 -12.54
C GLN A 71 17.90 -35.37 -11.10
N ARG A 72 18.27 -36.29 -10.20
CA ARG A 72 17.97 -36.19 -8.78
C ARG A 72 18.67 -34.98 -8.13
N ALA A 73 19.94 -34.76 -8.46
CA ALA A 73 20.72 -33.62 -7.96
C ALA A 73 20.11 -32.28 -8.44
N LYS A 74 19.68 -32.20 -9.70
CA LYS A 74 18.97 -31.02 -10.24
C LYS A 74 17.68 -30.71 -9.50
N LEU A 75 16.85 -31.72 -9.22
CA LEU A 75 15.61 -31.52 -8.45
C LEU A 75 15.90 -30.99 -7.03
N ARG A 76 16.88 -31.58 -6.33
CA ARG A 76 17.26 -31.11 -4.99
C ARG A 76 17.90 -29.73 -4.98
N ALA A 77 18.71 -29.41 -5.99
CA ALA A 77 19.26 -28.07 -6.18
C ALA A 77 18.14 -27.06 -6.45
N ALA A 78 17.17 -27.39 -7.31
CA ALA A 78 16.01 -26.55 -7.57
C ALA A 78 15.23 -26.25 -6.27
N ASP A 79 14.96 -27.27 -5.44
CA ASP A 79 14.29 -27.08 -4.15
C ASP A 79 15.11 -26.21 -3.19
N HIS A 80 16.44 -26.37 -3.18
CA HIS A 80 17.35 -25.56 -2.37
C HIS A 80 17.30 -24.08 -2.80
N HIS A 81 17.46 -23.80 -4.10
CA HIS A 81 17.40 -22.44 -4.65
C HIS A 81 16.02 -21.82 -4.49
N PHE A 82 14.94 -22.59 -4.68
CA PHE A 82 13.58 -22.14 -4.43
C PHE A 82 13.39 -21.72 -2.96
N GLY A 83 13.91 -22.51 -2.01
CA GLY A 83 13.91 -22.17 -0.59
C GLY A 83 14.68 -20.88 -0.26
N ARG A 84 15.86 -20.67 -0.89
CA ARG A 84 16.65 -19.43 -0.76
C ARG A 84 15.91 -18.23 -1.35
N GLY A 85 15.35 -18.37 -2.55
CA GLY A 85 14.55 -17.34 -3.20
C GLY A 85 13.37 -16.88 -2.34
N ARG A 86 12.64 -17.83 -1.72
CA ARG A 86 11.54 -17.51 -0.79
C ARG A 86 12.01 -16.72 0.43
N ARG A 87 13.19 -17.03 0.98
CA ARG A 87 13.78 -16.28 2.11
C ARG A 87 14.15 -14.86 1.70
N PHE A 88 14.76 -14.67 0.53
CA PHE A 88 15.08 -13.33 0.03
C PHE A 88 13.82 -12.51 -0.29
N ALA A 89 12.81 -13.12 -0.90
CA ALA A 89 11.53 -12.47 -1.17
C ALA A 89 10.86 -12.03 0.14
N ALA A 90 10.82 -12.90 1.15
CA ALA A 90 10.29 -12.58 2.48
C ALA A 90 11.09 -11.46 3.19
N ALA A 91 12.39 -11.36 2.93
CA ALA A 91 13.24 -10.28 3.43
C ALA A 91 13.16 -8.99 2.60
N GLY A 92 12.31 -8.94 1.56
CA GLY A 92 12.17 -7.79 0.66
C GLY A 92 13.37 -7.56 -0.27
N ARG A 93 14.28 -8.54 -0.37
CA ARG A 93 15.47 -8.55 -1.24
C ARG A 93 15.11 -9.16 -2.58
N LEU A 94 14.32 -8.40 -3.35
CA LEU A 94 13.64 -8.91 -4.55
C LEU A 94 14.62 -9.25 -5.70
N GLU A 95 15.74 -8.54 -5.82
CA GLU A 95 16.73 -8.81 -6.87
C GLU A 95 17.45 -10.14 -6.62
N GLU A 96 17.87 -10.38 -5.38
CA GLU A 96 18.48 -11.66 -5.00
C GLU A 96 17.47 -12.81 -5.07
N ALA A 97 16.21 -12.57 -4.71
CA ALA A 97 15.14 -13.55 -4.86
C ALA A 97 14.92 -13.96 -6.32
N LEU A 98 14.94 -12.99 -7.25
CA LEU A 98 14.79 -13.26 -8.69
C LEU A 98 15.91 -14.15 -9.24
N VAL A 99 17.16 -13.91 -8.84
CA VAL A 99 18.29 -14.73 -9.27
C VAL A 99 18.13 -16.17 -8.79
N GLU A 100 17.79 -16.37 -7.52
CA GLU A 100 17.59 -17.72 -6.96
C GLU A 100 16.41 -18.45 -7.62
N PHE A 101 15.28 -17.77 -7.85
CA PHE A 101 14.13 -18.37 -8.54
C PHE A 101 14.43 -18.70 -10.00
N GLN A 102 15.25 -17.89 -10.68
CA GLN A 102 15.66 -18.17 -12.06
C GLN A 102 16.55 -19.42 -12.13
N ILE A 103 17.52 -19.56 -11.22
CA ILE A 103 18.33 -20.78 -11.12
C ILE A 103 17.44 -22.00 -10.83
N ALA A 104 16.46 -21.87 -9.93
CA ALA A 104 15.52 -22.95 -9.63
C ALA A 104 14.67 -23.35 -10.85
N SER A 105 14.22 -22.38 -11.66
CA SER A 105 13.46 -22.63 -12.89
C SER A 105 14.31 -23.33 -13.95
N GLU A 106 15.56 -22.93 -14.13
CA GLU A 106 16.49 -23.58 -15.06
C GLU A 106 16.80 -25.03 -14.68
N LEU A 107 16.83 -25.33 -13.38
CA LEU A 107 17.07 -26.67 -12.85
C LEU A 107 15.82 -27.56 -12.87
N ASN A 108 14.63 -27.01 -12.71
CA ASN A 108 13.35 -27.72 -12.77
C ASN A 108 12.23 -26.90 -13.48
N PRO A 109 12.24 -26.85 -14.83
CA PRO A 109 11.25 -26.10 -15.60
C PRO A 109 9.81 -26.64 -15.51
N ALA A 110 9.63 -27.85 -14.98
CA ALA A 110 8.32 -28.49 -14.89
C ALA A 110 7.53 -28.08 -13.62
N SER A 111 8.14 -27.32 -12.71
CA SER A 111 7.50 -26.89 -11.46
C SER A 111 6.69 -25.62 -11.67
N SER A 112 5.36 -25.72 -11.52
CA SER A 112 4.47 -24.56 -11.52
C SER A 112 4.74 -23.58 -10.38
N ASP A 113 5.19 -24.08 -9.23
CA ASP A 113 5.38 -23.27 -8.03
C ASP A 113 6.57 -22.32 -8.17
N ILE A 114 7.65 -22.81 -8.81
CA ILE A 114 8.84 -22.01 -9.12
C ILE A 114 8.49 -20.91 -10.14
N GLU A 115 7.78 -21.27 -11.21
CA GLU A 115 7.33 -20.29 -12.23
C GLU A 115 6.41 -19.23 -11.64
N THR A 116 5.46 -19.62 -10.78
CA THR A 116 4.56 -18.69 -10.10
C THR A 116 5.34 -17.73 -9.21
N ALA A 117 6.25 -18.25 -8.36
CA ALA A 117 7.07 -17.41 -7.48
C ALA A 117 7.99 -16.46 -8.26
N LEU A 118 8.56 -16.91 -9.38
CA LEU A 118 9.39 -16.09 -10.26
C LEU A 118 8.57 -14.95 -10.88
N ALA A 119 7.37 -15.25 -11.40
CA ALA A 119 6.47 -14.26 -11.99
C ALA A 119 5.98 -13.22 -10.97
N GLU A 120 5.56 -13.67 -9.78
CA GLU A 120 5.13 -12.80 -8.68
C GLU A 120 6.26 -11.88 -8.23
N THR A 121 7.46 -12.42 -7.98
CA THR A 121 8.62 -11.63 -7.55
C THR A 121 9.04 -10.64 -8.63
N ARG A 122 8.92 -11.00 -9.92
CA ARG A 122 9.22 -10.10 -11.05
C ARG A 122 8.22 -8.96 -11.13
N ASN A 123 6.94 -9.23 -10.88
CA ASN A 123 5.90 -8.22 -10.82
C ASN A 123 6.09 -7.30 -9.60
N GLN A 124 6.44 -7.84 -8.44
CA GLN A 124 6.76 -7.05 -7.24
C GLN A 124 8.00 -6.18 -7.44
N ALA A 125 9.06 -6.71 -8.06
CA ALA A 125 10.26 -5.94 -8.37
C ALA A 125 9.96 -4.82 -9.37
N ARG A 126 9.14 -5.09 -10.39
CA ARG A 126 8.67 -4.07 -11.34
C ARG A 126 7.80 -3.01 -10.66
N ALA A 127 6.87 -3.42 -9.80
CA ALA A 127 6.02 -2.50 -9.04
C ALA A 127 6.84 -1.65 -8.06
N ARG A 128 7.87 -2.22 -7.41
CA ARG A 128 8.76 -1.47 -6.51
C ARG A 128 9.67 -0.52 -7.27
N VAL A 129 10.18 -0.90 -8.44
CA VAL A 129 10.93 0.00 -9.32
C VAL A 129 10.00 1.05 -9.92
N ALA A 130 8.74 0.71 -10.23
CA ALA A 130 7.70 1.65 -10.62
C ALA A 130 7.48 2.65 -9.47
N VAL A 131 7.08 2.23 -8.27
CA VAL A 131 6.86 3.09 -7.09
C VAL A 131 8.12 3.89 -6.69
N SER A 132 9.32 3.30 -6.77
CA SER A 132 10.59 3.98 -6.44
C SER A 132 11.05 4.95 -7.53
N ARG A 133 10.56 4.82 -8.78
CA ARG A 133 10.69 5.82 -9.86
C ARG A 133 9.47 6.75 -9.94
N GLU A 134 8.33 6.34 -9.41
CA GLU A 134 7.02 7.00 -9.33
C GLU A 134 6.87 7.75 -7.99
N GLY A 135 7.96 8.36 -7.52
CA GLY A 135 7.82 9.59 -6.76
C GLY A 135 7.11 10.67 -7.59
N ARG A 136 7.32 10.66 -8.94
CA ARG A 136 6.57 11.33 -10.03
C ARG A 136 6.96 10.65 -11.35
N THR A 137 6.03 10.31 -12.25
CA THR A 137 6.39 9.66 -13.54
C THR A 137 7.23 10.60 -14.43
N GLU A 138 8.11 10.10 -15.31
CA GLU A 138 8.90 10.95 -16.23
C GLU A 138 7.99 11.87 -17.08
N LEU A 139 6.85 11.34 -17.52
CA LEU A 139 5.83 12.09 -18.23
C LEU A 139 5.16 13.15 -17.33
N GLU A 140 4.90 12.86 -16.06
CA GLU A 140 4.38 13.81 -15.07
C GLU A 140 5.41 14.84 -14.65
N THR A 141 6.70 14.50 -14.58
CA THR A 141 7.78 15.48 -14.39
C THR A 141 7.96 16.36 -15.62
N LEU A 142 7.75 15.84 -16.83
CA LEU A 142 7.73 16.64 -18.06
C LEU A 142 6.48 17.51 -18.13
N ILE A 143 5.31 17.00 -17.73
CA ILE A 143 4.06 17.75 -17.65
C ILE A 143 4.14 18.82 -16.57
N ASP A 144 4.65 18.52 -15.38
CA ASP A 144 4.83 19.47 -14.28
C ASP A 144 5.92 20.48 -14.60
N ARG A 145 7.03 20.07 -15.22
CA ARG A 145 8.05 21.01 -15.73
C ARG A 145 7.49 21.88 -16.84
N THR A 146 6.61 21.35 -17.69
CA THR A 146 5.88 22.13 -18.71
C THR A 146 4.79 23.02 -18.12
N ARG A 147 4.21 22.64 -16.96
CA ARG A 147 3.26 23.45 -16.18
C ARG A 147 3.95 24.53 -15.35
N GLU A 148 5.21 24.32 -14.96
CA GLU A 148 6.07 25.27 -14.26
C GLU A 148 6.81 26.19 -15.21
N LEU A 149 6.93 25.83 -16.51
CA LEU A 149 7.33 26.78 -17.53
C LEU A 149 6.28 27.91 -17.55
N PRO A 150 6.69 29.17 -17.33
CA PRO A 150 5.82 30.32 -17.58
C PRO A 150 5.25 30.19 -19.00
N ALA A 151 3.96 30.51 -19.19
CA ALA A 151 3.37 30.44 -20.52
C ALA A 151 4.26 31.25 -21.49
N PRO A 152 4.58 30.71 -22.69
CA PRO A 152 5.48 31.37 -23.62
C PRO A 152 4.96 32.79 -23.90
N GLY A 153 5.77 33.80 -23.55
CA GLY A 153 5.42 35.22 -23.67
C GLY A 153 5.15 35.97 -22.36
N GLN A 154 5.35 35.36 -21.19
CA GLN A 154 5.10 36.04 -19.90
C GLN A 154 6.26 36.86 -19.35
N GLU A 155 7.50 36.56 -19.73
CA GLU A 155 8.71 37.21 -19.20
C GLU A 155 9.57 37.77 -20.32
N LEU A 156 10.21 38.91 -20.04
CA LEU A 156 11.24 39.48 -20.91
C LEU A 156 12.52 38.61 -20.85
N PRO A 157 13.29 38.52 -21.94
CA PRO A 157 14.57 37.82 -21.95
C PRO A 157 15.53 38.38 -20.88
N ARG A 158 16.25 37.49 -20.16
CA ARG A 158 17.18 37.92 -19.08
C ARG A 158 18.50 38.51 -19.58
N ASP A 159 18.73 38.50 -20.90
CA ASP A 159 19.93 39.00 -21.56
C ASP A 159 19.84 40.48 -21.97
N LEU A 160 18.75 41.17 -21.61
CA LEU A 160 18.55 42.58 -21.94
C LEU A 160 19.54 43.47 -21.18
N LYS A 161 20.23 44.35 -21.92
CA LYS A 161 21.27 45.23 -21.38
C LYS A 161 20.68 46.61 -21.08
N MET A 162 21.07 47.17 -19.93
CA MET A 162 20.69 48.52 -19.51
C MET A 162 21.92 49.36 -19.15
N PRO A 163 21.90 50.68 -19.38
CA PRO A 163 22.96 51.59 -18.93
C PRO A 163 23.09 51.61 -17.40
N THR A 164 24.30 51.85 -16.91
CA THR A 164 24.62 51.90 -15.47
C THR A 164 23.82 52.99 -14.73
N SER A 165 23.50 54.10 -15.39
CA SER A 165 22.67 55.17 -14.82
C SER A 165 21.85 55.87 -15.88
N LEU A 166 20.58 56.12 -15.59
CA LEU A 166 19.65 56.87 -16.42
C LEU A 166 18.91 57.88 -15.54
N VAL A 167 18.97 59.15 -15.91
CA VAL A 167 18.31 60.23 -15.16
C VAL A 167 17.37 60.96 -16.09
N PHE A 168 16.09 60.98 -15.74
CA PHE A 168 15.07 61.75 -16.43
C PHE A 168 14.52 62.82 -15.48
N ARG A 169 14.43 64.06 -15.96
CA ARG A 169 13.90 65.20 -15.20
C ARG A 169 12.77 65.82 -16.00
N GLU A 170 11.56 65.80 -15.42
CA GLU A 170 10.33 66.33 -16.04
C GLU A 170 10.10 65.83 -17.49
N ALA A 171 10.51 64.59 -17.79
CA ALA A 171 10.34 64.00 -19.10
C ALA A 171 8.92 63.43 -19.26
N SER A 172 8.37 63.45 -20.48
CA SER A 172 7.10 62.76 -20.75
C SER A 172 7.25 61.26 -20.50
N SER A 173 6.27 60.65 -19.83
CA SER A 173 6.25 59.20 -19.58
C SER A 173 6.42 58.40 -20.88
N ARG A 174 5.85 58.86 -22.01
CA ARG A 174 6.05 58.23 -23.32
C ARG A 174 7.51 58.23 -23.75
N ASP A 175 8.21 59.34 -23.56
CA ASP A 175 9.62 59.48 -23.93
C ASP A 175 10.51 58.63 -23.03
N VAL A 176 10.23 58.60 -21.73
CA VAL A 176 10.93 57.74 -20.76
C VAL A 176 10.78 56.27 -21.17
N PHE A 177 9.54 55.81 -21.40
CA PHE A 177 9.28 54.44 -21.83
C PHE A 177 9.93 54.09 -23.18
N THR A 178 9.89 55.00 -24.14
CA THR A 178 10.54 54.81 -25.45
C THR A 178 12.07 54.77 -25.33
N ALA A 179 12.66 55.58 -24.46
CA ALA A 179 14.09 55.54 -24.19
C ALA A 179 14.51 54.22 -23.54
N LEU A 180 13.78 53.76 -22.51
CA LEU A 180 14.01 52.47 -21.86
C LEU A 180 13.93 51.32 -22.88
N ALA A 181 12.89 51.32 -23.71
CA ALA A 181 12.69 50.32 -24.76
C ALA A 181 13.85 50.29 -25.78
N ARG A 182 14.34 51.47 -26.20
CA ARG A 182 15.50 51.59 -27.11
C ARG A 182 16.80 51.10 -26.49
N PHE A 183 17.05 51.40 -25.21
CA PHE A 183 18.25 50.91 -24.53
C PHE A 183 18.22 49.39 -24.34
N ALA A 184 17.05 48.85 -24.00
CA ALA A 184 16.85 47.42 -23.82
C ALA A 184 16.74 46.64 -25.14
N ASP A 185 16.60 47.31 -26.29
CA ASP A 185 16.29 46.70 -27.59
C ASP A 185 14.97 45.89 -27.57
N VAL A 186 13.95 46.48 -26.94
CA VAL A 186 12.59 45.93 -26.80
C VAL A 186 11.61 46.84 -27.55
N ASN A 187 10.63 46.26 -28.23
CA ASN A 187 9.54 47.00 -28.83
C ASN A 187 8.53 47.44 -27.78
N ILE A 188 8.02 48.66 -27.90
CA ILE A 188 7.00 49.17 -26.99
C ILE A 188 5.74 49.57 -27.74
N VAL A 189 4.60 49.20 -27.19
CA VAL A 189 3.27 49.54 -27.68
C VAL A 189 2.53 50.27 -26.57
N PHE A 190 1.79 51.31 -26.91
CA PHE A 190 0.96 52.04 -25.96
C PHE A 190 -0.51 51.71 -26.22
N ASP A 191 -1.26 51.42 -25.16
CA ASP A 191 -2.72 51.32 -25.26
C ASP A 191 -3.31 52.68 -25.71
N PRO A 192 -4.39 52.71 -26.51
CA PRO A 192 -5.01 53.97 -26.94
C PRO A 192 -5.47 54.89 -25.80
N ALA A 193 -5.77 54.33 -24.62
CA ALA A 193 -6.17 55.09 -23.44
C ALA A 193 -4.97 55.60 -22.61
N PHE A 194 -3.74 55.33 -23.04
CA PHE A 194 -2.53 55.82 -22.39
C PHE A 194 -2.47 57.35 -22.39
N ARG A 195 -2.18 57.93 -21.22
CA ARG A 195 -2.02 59.37 -21.04
C ARG A 195 -0.59 59.69 -20.63
N GLU A 196 -0.01 60.64 -21.33
CA GLU A 196 1.31 61.15 -21.02
C GLU A 196 1.28 61.97 -19.73
N ALA A 197 2.30 61.79 -18.89
CA ALA A 197 2.48 62.53 -17.65
C ALA A 197 3.98 62.84 -17.46
N PRO A 198 4.34 64.01 -16.90
CA PRO A 198 5.74 64.31 -16.60
C PRO A 198 6.22 63.45 -15.43
N VAL A 199 7.40 62.85 -15.59
CA VAL A 199 8.04 61.97 -14.59
C VAL A 199 9.48 62.40 -14.39
N THR A 200 9.90 62.40 -13.13
CA THR A 200 11.29 62.57 -12.73
C THR A 200 11.73 61.29 -12.04
N ILE A 201 12.70 60.58 -12.62
CA ILE A 201 13.18 59.31 -12.10
C ILE A 201 14.70 59.17 -12.30
N ASP A 202 15.38 58.65 -11.30
CA ASP A 202 16.81 58.31 -11.32
C ASP A 202 16.94 56.79 -11.17
N LEU A 203 17.37 56.13 -12.23
CA LEU A 203 17.53 54.69 -12.31
C LEU A 203 19.03 54.37 -12.32
N ARG A 204 19.48 53.58 -11.34
CA ARG A 204 20.91 53.21 -11.19
C ARG A 204 21.03 51.70 -11.08
N ASN A 205 21.85 51.10 -11.95
CA ASN A 205 22.08 49.66 -12.02
C ASN A 205 20.78 48.84 -12.01
N SER A 206 19.72 49.34 -12.64
CA SER A 206 18.40 48.69 -12.69
C SER A 206 18.31 47.74 -13.87
N THR A 207 17.62 46.60 -13.68
CA THR A 207 17.20 45.74 -14.79
C THR A 207 16.09 46.42 -15.61
N VAL A 208 15.77 45.87 -16.78
CA VAL A 208 14.67 46.40 -17.62
C VAL A 208 13.34 46.29 -16.89
N GLU A 209 13.13 45.17 -16.21
CA GLU A 209 11.94 44.87 -15.42
C GLU A 209 11.80 45.85 -14.25
N ASP A 210 12.87 46.07 -13.49
CA ASP A 210 12.86 47.01 -12.37
C ASP A 210 12.63 48.45 -12.84
N ALA A 211 13.25 48.84 -13.95
CA ALA A 211 13.06 50.16 -14.55
C ALA A 211 11.61 50.37 -15.03
N LEU A 212 11.05 49.40 -15.76
CA LEU A 212 9.65 49.45 -16.21
C LEU A 212 8.69 49.45 -15.00
N ALA A 213 8.93 48.62 -13.99
CA ALA A 213 8.14 48.58 -12.77
C ALA A 213 8.16 49.93 -12.03
N ALA A 214 9.33 50.57 -11.92
CA ALA A 214 9.45 51.86 -11.24
C ALA A 214 8.73 53.00 -11.99
N VAL A 215 8.85 53.06 -13.32
CA VAL A 215 8.16 54.10 -14.13
C VAL A 215 6.65 53.85 -14.19
N THR A 216 6.21 52.60 -14.34
CA THR A 216 4.79 52.26 -14.34
C THR A 216 4.12 52.55 -12.99
N ALA A 217 4.80 52.26 -11.87
CA ALA A 217 4.33 52.63 -10.53
C ALA A 217 4.17 54.15 -10.35
N SER A 218 5.12 54.95 -10.84
CA SER A 218 5.04 56.42 -10.77
C SER A 218 3.93 57.00 -11.66
N THR A 219 3.58 56.33 -12.75
CA THR A 219 2.65 56.83 -13.77
C THR A 219 1.24 56.26 -13.67
N ARG A 220 0.97 55.39 -12.69
CA ARG A 220 -0.29 54.61 -12.56
C ARG A 220 -0.63 53.83 -13.83
N ASN A 221 0.41 53.23 -14.41
CA ASN A 221 0.28 52.29 -15.52
C ASN A 221 0.74 50.91 -15.02
N PHE A 222 0.51 49.89 -15.83
CA PHE A 222 1.17 48.61 -15.73
C PHE A 222 1.67 48.20 -17.12
N TYR A 223 2.60 47.26 -17.16
CA TYR A 223 3.13 46.74 -18.41
C TYR A 223 2.80 45.26 -18.55
N ARG A 224 2.63 44.81 -19.80
CA ARG A 224 2.45 43.40 -20.13
C ARG A 224 3.36 43.02 -21.28
N VAL A 225 4.07 41.90 -21.14
CA VAL A 225 4.83 41.30 -22.23
C VAL A 225 3.85 40.66 -23.21
N THR A 226 3.82 41.15 -24.45
CA THR A 226 2.92 40.67 -25.51
C THR A 226 3.65 39.77 -26.50
N ALA A 227 4.97 39.93 -26.64
CA ALA A 227 5.84 39.06 -27.43
C ALA A 227 7.25 39.00 -26.80
N PRO A 228 8.13 38.06 -27.21
CA PRO A 228 9.46 37.87 -26.61
C PRO A 228 10.37 39.10 -26.56
N ARG A 229 10.08 40.16 -27.33
CA ARG A 229 10.73 41.47 -27.24
C ARG A 229 9.71 42.60 -27.44
N ALA A 230 8.48 42.44 -26.97
CA ALA A 230 7.45 43.47 -27.09
C ALA A 230 6.66 43.63 -25.79
N VAL A 231 6.56 44.88 -25.33
CA VAL A 231 5.85 45.26 -24.11
C VAL A 231 4.76 46.26 -24.45
N THR A 232 3.56 46.03 -23.91
CA THR A 232 2.45 46.97 -24.00
C THR A 232 2.30 47.71 -22.67
N ILE A 233 2.26 49.04 -22.72
CA ILE A 233 2.02 49.92 -21.56
C ILE A 233 0.55 50.30 -21.50
N ILE A 234 -0.07 50.05 -20.36
CA ILE A 234 -1.52 50.08 -20.19
C ILE A 234 -1.87 50.88 -18.92
N PRO A 235 -2.91 51.73 -18.94
CA PRO A 235 -3.41 52.40 -17.73
C PRO A 235 -3.88 51.41 -16.66
N ASP A 236 -3.49 51.65 -15.41
CA ASP A 236 -3.91 50.81 -14.27
C ASP A 236 -5.37 51.09 -13.89
N THR A 237 -6.28 50.44 -14.59
CA THR A 237 -7.71 50.46 -14.31
C THR A 237 -8.23 49.03 -14.21
N PRO A 238 -9.24 48.76 -13.36
CA PRO A 238 -9.79 47.41 -13.20
C PRO A 238 -10.42 46.86 -14.49
N ALA A 239 -10.88 47.73 -15.39
CA ALA A 239 -11.36 47.32 -16.71
C ALA A 239 -10.21 46.84 -17.61
N LYS A 240 -9.11 47.61 -17.68
CA LYS A 240 -7.94 47.26 -18.50
C LYS A 240 -7.16 46.08 -17.95
N ARG A 241 -7.07 45.93 -16.62
CA ARG A 241 -6.50 44.71 -16.00
C ARG A 241 -7.25 43.47 -16.44
N ARG A 242 -8.59 43.46 -16.44
CA ARG A 242 -9.38 42.32 -16.94
C ARG A 242 -9.24 42.06 -18.44
N GLU A 243 -8.93 43.09 -19.24
CA GLU A 243 -8.75 42.97 -20.69
C GLU A 243 -7.37 42.39 -21.06
N TYR A 244 -6.32 42.76 -20.32
CA TYR A 244 -4.92 42.41 -20.63
C TYR A 244 -4.32 41.34 -19.70
N GLU A 245 -4.90 41.09 -18.53
CA GLU A 245 -4.56 39.93 -17.71
C GLU A 245 -5.15 38.69 -18.37
N GLU A 246 -4.27 37.78 -18.77
CA GLU A 246 -4.69 36.53 -19.39
C GLU A 246 -5.30 35.63 -18.34
N GLU A 247 -6.54 35.20 -18.58
CA GLU A 247 -7.22 34.23 -17.75
C GLU A 247 -7.00 32.84 -18.31
N VAL A 248 -6.42 31.95 -17.51
CA VAL A 248 -6.25 30.55 -17.90
C VAL A 248 -7.30 29.71 -17.21
N VAL A 249 -7.73 28.63 -17.87
CA VAL A 249 -8.65 27.65 -17.29
C VAL A 249 -7.83 26.43 -16.91
N ARG A 250 -7.90 26.04 -15.63
CA ARG A 250 -7.25 24.82 -15.15
C ARG A 250 -8.22 24.00 -14.32
N THR A 251 -8.25 22.70 -14.61
CA THR A 251 -9.05 21.72 -13.86
C THR A 251 -8.16 20.97 -12.88
N PHE A 252 -8.60 20.92 -11.63
CA PHE A 252 -7.94 20.19 -10.55
C PHE A 252 -8.82 19.02 -10.11
N TYR A 253 -8.22 17.84 -9.98
CA TYR A 253 -8.89 16.62 -9.53
C TYR A 253 -8.61 16.43 -8.04
N LEU A 254 -9.63 16.08 -7.26
CA LEU A 254 -9.55 15.86 -5.82
C LEU A 254 -9.62 14.36 -5.53
N SER A 255 -8.73 13.87 -4.67
CA SER A 255 -8.63 12.44 -4.34
C SER A 255 -9.31 12.08 -3.01
N ASN A 256 -9.15 12.93 -1.99
CA ASN A 256 -9.55 12.71 -0.61
C ASN A 256 -10.49 13.81 -0.09
N ALA A 257 -10.32 15.04 -0.56
CA ALA A 257 -11.11 16.19 -0.12
C ALA A 257 -12.52 16.22 -0.72
N ASP A 258 -13.49 16.77 0.04
CA ASP A 258 -14.85 16.99 -0.43
C ASP A 258 -14.91 18.19 -1.38
N LEU A 259 -15.59 18.02 -2.52
CA LEU A 259 -15.67 19.05 -3.56
C LEU A 259 -16.35 20.34 -3.09
N LYS A 260 -17.40 20.22 -2.27
CA LYS A 260 -18.18 21.36 -1.81
C LYS A 260 -17.39 22.18 -0.79
N GLU A 261 -16.82 21.51 0.21
CA GLU A 261 -15.95 22.12 1.21
C GLU A 261 -14.74 22.81 0.55
N THR A 262 -14.15 22.16 -0.45
CA THR A 262 -13.02 22.71 -1.21
C THR A 262 -13.39 23.98 -1.99
N ILE A 263 -14.55 24.00 -2.65
CA ILE A 263 -15.02 25.19 -3.38
C ILE A 263 -15.27 26.36 -2.43
N ASP A 264 -15.88 26.10 -1.28
CA ASP A 264 -16.15 27.12 -0.28
C ASP A 264 -14.84 27.68 0.30
N LEU A 265 -13.85 26.83 0.56
CA LEU A 265 -12.51 27.23 0.98
C LEU A 265 -11.81 28.09 -0.09
N LEU A 266 -11.84 27.67 -1.36
CA LEU A 266 -11.25 28.40 -2.49
C LEU A 266 -11.87 29.79 -2.67
N ARG A 267 -13.18 29.92 -2.44
CA ARG A 267 -13.89 31.22 -2.44
C ARG A 267 -13.46 32.11 -1.29
N MET A 268 -13.35 31.57 -0.08
CA MET A 268 -13.03 32.36 1.10
C MET A 268 -11.56 32.80 1.16
N VAL A 269 -10.62 31.91 0.80
CA VAL A 269 -9.18 32.16 0.98
C VAL A 269 -8.54 32.84 -0.22
N VAL A 270 -8.90 32.43 -1.44
CA VAL A 270 -8.29 32.93 -2.69
C VAL A 270 -9.17 33.97 -3.39
N ASP A 271 -10.41 34.21 -2.93
CA ASP A 271 -11.45 35.05 -3.56
C ASP A 271 -11.77 34.62 -5.01
N LEU A 272 -11.78 33.32 -5.28
CA LEU A 272 -12.08 32.78 -6.60
C LEU A 272 -13.58 32.81 -6.87
N ARG A 273 -14.00 33.55 -7.91
CA ARG A 273 -15.43 33.74 -8.24
C ARG A 273 -15.93 32.78 -9.31
N ARG A 274 -15.06 32.38 -10.24
CA ARG A 274 -15.41 31.53 -11.38
C ARG A 274 -14.88 30.12 -11.17
N LEU A 275 -15.67 29.34 -10.43
CA LEU A 275 -15.40 27.94 -10.13
C LEU A 275 -16.52 27.09 -10.74
N GLY A 276 -16.15 26.06 -11.50
CA GLY A 276 -17.05 25.09 -12.08
C GLY A 276 -16.84 23.70 -11.45
N PRO A 277 -17.76 23.21 -10.60
CA PRO A 277 -17.68 21.84 -10.09
C PRO A 277 -17.97 20.82 -11.18
N ILE A 278 -17.18 19.74 -11.22
CA ILE A 278 -17.37 18.57 -12.08
C ILE A 278 -17.52 17.36 -11.15
N SER A 279 -18.74 17.10 -10.68
CA SER A 279 -19.01 16.06 -9.70
C SER A 279 -18.74 14.64 -10.21
N ALA A 280 -18.79 14.41 -11.53
CA ALA A 280 -18.57 13.09 -12.13
C ALA A 280 -17.13 12.57 -11.93
N THR A 281 -16.14 13.46 -11.91
CA THR A 281 -14.72 13.11 -11.74
C THR A 281 -14.10 13.74 -10.49
N ASN A 282 -14.94 14.15 -9.53
CA ASN A 282 -14.53 14.87 -8.31
C ASN A 282 -13.50 15.98 -8.58
N ALA A 283 -13.82 16.89 -9.51
CA ALA A 283 -12.88 17.92 -9.98
C ALA A 283 -13.48 19.33 -9.89
N VAL A 284 -12.61 20.32 -9.77
CA VAL A 284 -12.95 21.75 -9.81
C VAL A 284 -12.20 22.43 -10.95
N SER A 285 -12.95 23.06 -11.86
CA SER A 285 -12.39 23.90 -12.91
C SER A 285 -12.34 25.35 -12.45
N ILE A 286 -11.17 25.98 -12.57
CA ILE A 286 -10.89 27.33 -12.11
C ILE A 286 -10.51 28.18 -13.32
N LYS A 287 -11.17 29.33 -13.49
CA LYS A 287 -10.82 30.34 -14.50
C LYS A 287 -10.39 31.65 -13.84
N ASP A 288 -9.09 31.91 -13.81
CA ASP A 288 -8.51 33.11 -13.20
C ASP A 288 -7.10 33.40 -13.74
N THR A 289 -6.42 34.40 -13.17
CA THR A 289 -5.02 34.68 -13.52
C THR A 289 -4.09 33.51 -13.09
N PRO A 290 -2.97 33.29 -13.80
CA PRO A 290 -2.03 32.21 -13.48
C PRO A 290 -1.52 32.24 -12.04
N GLU A 291 -1.30 33.42 -11.47
CA GLU A 291 -0.81 33.60 -10.10
C GLU A 291 -1.82 33.07 -9.08
N ARG A 292 -3.11 33.36 -9.29
CA ARG A 292 -4.20 32.90 -8.41
C ARG A 292 -4.46 31.41 -8.58
N ILE A 293 -4.29 30.87 -9.78
CA ILE A 293 -4.38 29.43 -10.05
C ILE A 293 -3.23 28.68 -9.37
N GLN A 294 -2.01 29.23 -9.34
CA GLN A 294 -0.90 28.65 -8.59
C GLN A 294 -1.16 28.69 -7.08
N ALA A 295 -1.70 29.80 -6.56
CA ALA A 295 -2.10 29.88 -5.15
C ALA A 295 -3.17 28.83 -4.79
N ALA A 296 -4.18 28.67 -5.66
CA ALA A 296 -5.19 27.63 -5.53
C ALA A 296 -4.57 26.22 -5.55
N ALA A 297 -3.64 25.94 -6.46
CA ALA A 297 -2.97 24.65 -6.55
C ALA A 297 -2.21 24.30 -5.25
N ARG A 298 -1.50 25.27 -4.68
CA ARG A 298 -0.79 25.09 -3.40
C ARG A 298 -1.77 24.79 -2.27
N LEU A 299 -2.89 25.52 -2.20
CA LEU A 299 -3.92 25.30 -1.19
C LEU A 299 -4.57 23.92 -1.33
N LEU A 300 -4.90 23.52 -2.56
CA LEU A 300 -5.44 22.19 -2.87
C LEU A 300 -4.49 21.07 -2.45
N SER A 301 -3.19 21.21 -2.72
CA SER A 301 -2.19 20.22 -2.29
C SER A 301 -2.04 20.09 -0.77
N ALA A 302 -2.36 21.16 -0.03
CA ALA A 302 -2.31 21.15 1.42
C ALA A 302 -3.52 20.46 2.05
N ILE A 303 -4.71 20.60 1.43
CA ILE A 303 -5.97 20.07 1.94
C ILE A 303 -6.32 18.66 1.45
N ASP A 304 -5.89 18.28 0.23
CA ASP A 304 -6.22 16.98 -0.38
C ASP A 304 -5.40 15.81 0.18
N LYS A 305 -5.42 15.65 1.50
CA LYS A 305 -4.73 14.59 2.22
C LYS A 305 -5.72 13.53 2.70
N ALA A 306 -5.26 12.27 2.73
CA ALA A 306 -6.03 11.17 3.29
C ALA A 306 -6.36 11.45 4.77
N ARG A 307 -7.61 11.21 5.15
CA ARG A 307 -8.05 11.33 6.55
C ARG A 307 -7.47 10.17 7.37
N PRO A 308 -7.00 10.41 8.60
CA PRO A 308 -6.55 9.32 9.46
C PRO A 308 -7.72 8.40 9.83
N GLU A 309 -7.44 7.10 9.84
CA GLU A 309 -8.36 6.04 10.28
C GLU A 309 -7.91 5.50 11.64
N VAL A 310 -8.88 5.24 12.52
CA VAL A 310 -8.65 4.61 13.82
C VAL A 310 -9.48 3.33 13.88
N VAL A 311 -8.84 2.25 14.35
CA VAL A 311 -9.51 1.00 14.69
C VAL A 311 -9.64 0.96 16.21
N ILE A 312 -10.87 0.83 16.68
CA ILE A 312 -11.23 0.72 18.09
C ILE A 312 -11.58 -0.73 18.35
N ASP A 313 -10.76 -1.39 19.16
CA ASP A 313 -11.03 -2.72 19.67
C ASP A 313 -11.74 -2.60 21.02
N VAL A 314 -12.92 -3.20 21.12
CA VAL A 314 -13.69 -3.24 22.36
C VAL A 314 -13.68 -4.68 22.86
N GLU A 315 -13.29 -4.88 24.12
CA GLU A 315 -13.34 -6.17 24.80
C GLU A 315 -14.42 -6.11 25.88
N VAL A 316 -15.48 -6.89 25.72
CA VAL A 316 -16.56 -7.01 26.70
C VAL A 316 -16.41 -8.33 27.45
N LEU A 317 -16.20 -8.23 28.76
CA LEU A 317 -16.04 -9.35 29.68
C LEU A 317 -17.19 -9.34 30.69
N GLU A 318 -18.04 -10.36 30.65
CA GLU A 318 -19.06 -10.62 31.66
C GLU A 318 -18.67 -11.84 32.49
N VAL A 319 -18.74 -11.74 33.81
CA VAL A 319 -18.43 -12.83 34.74
C VAL A 319 -19.55 -12.96 35.76
N ASP A 320 -20.37 -13.99 35.60
CA ASP A 320 -21.43 -14.32 36.55
C ASP A 320 -21.05 -15.55 37.38
N ARG A 321 -21.13 -15.41 38.70
CA ARG A 321 -20.86 -16.51 39.62
C ARG A 321 -22.02 -16.68 40.59
N THR A 322 -22.68 -17.83 40.52
CA THR A 322 -23.74 -18.21 41.46
C THR A 322 -23.29 -19.41 42.29
N ARG A 323 -23.40 -19.29 43.61
CA ARG A 323 -23.18 -20.42 44.53
C ARG A 323 -24.42 -20.59 45.39
N LEU A 324 -24.97 -21.79 45.35
CA LEU A 324 -26.09 -22.19 46.20
C LEU A 324 -25.66 -23.36 47.06
N LEU A 325 -25.93 -23.26 48.35
CA LEU A 325 -25.56 -24.25 49.34
C LEU A 325 -26.70 -24.34 50.35
N GLU A 326 -27.45 -25.42 50.28
CA GLU A 326 -28.58 -25.72 51.16
C GLU A 326 -28.27 -27.00 51.92
N TYR A 327 -28.10 -26.87 53.23
CA TYR A 327 -27.91 -27.99 54.13
C TYR A 327 -28.94 -27.86 55.25
N GLY A 328 -29.80 -28.87 55.37
CA GLY A 328 -30.85 -28.85 56.38
C GLY A 328 -31.49 -30.19 56.60
N ILE A 329 -31.96 -30.39 57.82
CA ILE A 329 -32.82 -31.50 58.18
C ILE A 329 -34.24 -30.98 58.08
N GLN A 330 -35.06 -31.60 57.24
CA GLN A 330 -36.47 -31.26 57.06
C GLN A 330 -37.30 -32.42 57.57
N ILE A 331 -38.18 -32.18 58.53
CA ILE A 331 -39.15 -33.17 58.98
C ILE A 331 -40.43 -32.92 58.19
N ALA A 332 -40.84 -33.89 57.38
CA ALA A 332 -42.06 -33.78 56.60
C ALA A 332 -42.80 -35.11 56.55
N THR A 333 -44.13 -35.05 56.48
CA THR A 333 -44.96 -36.23 56.25
C THR A 333 -45.01 -36.56 54.75
N PRO A 334 -44.62 -37.78 54.30
CA PRO A 334 -44.73 -38.15 52.90
C PRO A 334 -46.19 -38.18 52.42
N GLY A 335 -46.48 -37.53 51.28
CA GLY A 335 -47.80 -37.59 50.63
C GLY A 335 -48.74 -36.42 50.88
N THR A 336 -48.34 -35.39 51.65
CA THR A 336 -49.16 -34.19 51.86
C THR A 336 -48.86 -33.09 50.83
N THR A 337 -49.89 -32.53 50.20
CA THR A 337 -49.81 -31.55 49.09
C THR A 337 -49.62 -30.09 49.55
N SER A 338 -49.09 -29.85 50.75
CA SER A 338 -48.95 -28.52 51.36
C SER A 338 -47.68 -28.44 52.24
N PRO A 339 -47.14 -27.23 52.52
CA PRO A 339 -45.71 -27.00 52.79
C PRO A 339 -45.08 -27.89 53.88
N PRO A 340 -43.75 -28.14 53.80
CA PRO A 340 -43.06 -29.13 54.63
C PRO A 340 -43.28 -28.87 56.11
N GLY A 341 -43.81 -29.88 56.79
CA GLY A 341 -44.12 -29.83 58.22
C GLY A 341 -44.67 -31.17 58.70
N ILE A 342 -44.96 -31.23 60.00
CA ILE A 342 -45.57 -32.41 60.63
C ILE A 342 -47.07 -32.29 60.46
N SER A 343 -47.62 -33.06 59.52
CA SER A 343 -49.05 -33.24 59.32
C SER A 343 -49.40 -34.68 59.68
N GLY A 344 -50.14 -34.86 60.77
CA GLY A 344 -50.71 -36.17 61.14
C GLY A 344 -52.19 -36.18 60.76
N GLN A 345 -52.62 -37.23 60.06
CA GLN A 345 -54.03 -37.46 59.78
C GLN A 345 -54.47 -38.74 60.49
N VAL A 346 -55.55 -38.67 61.26
CA VAL A 346 -56.21 -39.85 61.83
C VAL A 346 -57.38 -40.15 60.92
N ASP A 347 -57.37 -41.32 60.30
CA ASP A 347 -58.44 -41.76 59.42
C ASP A 347 -58.95 -43.14 59.84
N ILE A 348 -60.21 -43.41 59.52
CA ILE A 348 -60.86 -44.68 59.78
C ILE A 348 -60.93 -45.42 58.44
N ASN A 349 -60.02 -46.37 58.24
CA ASN A 349 -59.87 -47.06 56.96
C ASN A 349 -60.91 -48.19 56.81
N GLN A 350 -62.16 -47.81 56.55
CA GLN A 350 -63.24 -48.72 56.21
C GLN A 350 -64.03 -48.15 55.04
N GLU A 351 -64.13 -48.93 53.95
CA GLU A 351 -65.03 -48.60 52.85
C GLU A 351 -66.49 -48.69 53.33
N ASN A 352 -67.28 -47.65 53.07
CA ASN A 352 -68.70 -47.53 53.47
C ASN A 352 -68.97 -47.47 54.99
N LEU A 353 -68.27 -46.57 55.70
CA LEU A 353 -68.50 -46.30 57.12
C LEU A 353 -69.97 -45.94 57.43
N THR A 354 -70.66 -46.71 58.29
CA THR A 354 -72.01 -46.37 58.75
C THR A 354 -72.03 -45.92 60.22
N LEU A 355 -73.09 -45.22 60.65
CA LEU A 355 -73.25 -44.76 62.04
C LEU A 355 -73.29 -45.90 63.07
N ARG A 356 -73.58 -47.13 62.64
CA ARG A 356 -73.59 -48.32 63.49
C ARG A 356 -72.18 -48.83 63.76
N ASP A 357 -71.27 -48.69 62.80
CA ASP A 357 -69.88 -49.14 62.89
C ASP A 357 -69.09 -48.30 63.90
N LEU A 358 -69.47 -47.04 64.09
CA LEU A 358 -68.92 -46.16 65.13
C LEU A 358 -69.16 -46.67 66.57
N ARG A 359 -70.22 -47.45 66.82
CA ARG A 359 -70.49 -48.00 68.17
C ARG A 359 -69.62 -49.20 68.52
N ASN A 360 -69.09 -49.91 67.52
CA ASN A 360 -68.28 -51.11 67.69
C ASN A 360 -66.85 -50.92 67.14
N LEU A 361 -66.34 -49.70 67.18
CA LEU A 361 -64.99 -49.39 66.71
C LEU A 361 -63.96 -50.08 67.61
N THR A 362 -63.20 -51.02 67.06
CA THR A 362 -62.10 -51.69 67.74
C THR A 362 -60.76 -51.05 67.38
N GLN A 363 -59.71 -51.36 68.14
CA GLN A 363 -58.35 -50.84 67.90
C GLN A 363 -57.82 -51.14 66.49
N SER A 364 -58.31 -52.19 65.83
CA SER A 364 -57.95 -52.54 64.46
C SER A 364 -58.61 -51.66 63.39
N GLY A 365 -59.59 -50.82 63.73
CA GLY A 365 -60.29 -49.93 62.80
C GLY A 365 -59.68 -48.52 62.68
N VAL A 366 -58.74 -48.16 63.56
CA VAL A 366 -58.07 -46.85 63.56
C VAL A 366 -56.69 -47.01 62.93
N PHE A 367 -56.43 -46.29 61.84
CA PHE A 367 -55.13 -46.29 61.17
C PHE A 367 -54.45 -44.95 61.35
N LEU A 368 -53.22 -44.98 61.86
CA LEU A 368 -52.32 -43.84 61.89
C LEU A 368 -51.45 -43.90 60.64
N SER A 369 -51.72 -43.03 59.68
CA SER A 369 -50.93 -42.86 58.47
C SER A 369 -50.30 -41.46 58.45
N GLY A 370 -49.27 -41.28 57.63
CA GLY A 370 -48.56 -40.00 57.58
C GLY A 370 -47.66 -39.75 58.79
N LEU A 371 -46.88 -40.76 59.20
CA LEU A 371 -45.83 -40.54 60.20
C LEU A 371 -44.76 -39.59 59.61
N PRO A 372 -44.31 -38.57 60.38
CA PRO A 372 -43.31 -37.64 59.91
C PRO A 372 -42.00 -38.40 59.65
N ALA A 373 -41.47 -38.23 58.44
CA ALA A 373 -40.17 -38.74 58.08
C ALA A 373 -39.13 -37.62 58.17
N LEU A 374 -37.93 -37.99 58.59
CA LEU A 374 -36.79 -37.08 58.62
C LEU A 374 -36.08 -37.15 57.26
N PHE A 375 -36.10 -36.04 56.52
CA PHE A 375 -35.40 -35.87 55.27
C PHE A 375 -34.14 -35.05 55.49
N TYR A 376 -33.04 -35.51 54.91
CA TYR A 376 -31.80 -34.75 54.87
C TYR A 376 -31.64 -34.15 53.47
N ARG A 377 -31.70 -32.83 53.38
CA ARG A 377 -31.54 -32.12 52.11
C ARG A 377 -30.15 -31.51 52.04
N LEU A 378 -29.34 -32.08 51.15
CA LEU A 378 -28.03 -31.57 50.78
C LEU A 378 -28.06 -31.14 49.33
N MET A 379 -27.94 -29.84 49.09
CA MET A 379 -27.83 -29.30 47.74
C MET A 379 -26.67 -28.32 47.68
N LYS A 380 -25.72 -28.56 46.78
CA LYS A 380 -24.64 -27.63 46.45
C LYS A 380 -24.64 -27.42 44.94
N SER A 381 -24.78 -26.17 44.51
CA SER A 381 -24.67 -25.74 43.11
C SER A 381 -23.64 -24.63 43.01
N ASP A 382 -22.74 -24.71 42.03
CA ASP A 382 -21.78 -23.67 41.68
C ASP A 382 -21.87 -23.50 40.15
N ALA A 383 -22.31 -22.33 39.69
CA ALA A 383 -22.37 -22.01 38.27
C ALA A 383 -21.50 -20.78 38.01
N ASN A 384 -20.73 -20.85 36.93
CA ASN A 384 -19.81 -19.81 36.49
C ASN A 384 -20.01 -19.58 34.98
N THR A 385 -20.40 -18.36 34.60
CA THR A 385 -20.59 -17.97 33.20
C THR A 385 -19.57 -16.89 32.87
N ARG A 386 -18.87 -17.05 31.74
CA ARG A 386 -17.94 -16.04 31.22
C ARG A 386 -18.31 -15.72 29.78
N THR A 387 -18.79 -14.51 29.52
CA THR A 387 -19.05 -14.02 28.16
C THR A 387 -17.89 -13.14 27.72
N LEU A 388 -17.31 -13.42 26.55
CA LEU A 388 -16.27 -12.61 25.91
C LEU A 388 -16.78 -12.18 24.54
N ALA A 389 -16.83 -10.87 24.28
CA ALA A 389 -17.10 -10.34 22.96
C ALA A 389 -16.01 -9.34 22.56
N ASN A 390 -15.46 -9.51 21.35
CA ASN A 390 -14.39 -8.66 20.81
C ASN A 390 -14.86 -7.95 19.52
N PRO A 391 -15.81 -7.00 19.59
CA PRO A 391 -16.14 -6.21 18.42
C PRO A 391 -15.02 -5.23 18.07
N GLN A 392 -14.75 -5.13 16.77
CA GLN A 392 -13.86 -4.14 16.17
C GLN A 392 -14.69 -3.07 15.45
N LEU A 393 -14.34 -1.80 15.63
CA LEU A 393 -14.97 -0.68 14.94
C LEU A 393 -13.90 0.16 14.26
N ARG A 394 -14.02 0.36 12.95
CA ARG A 394 -13.18 1.30 12.19
C ARG A 394 -13.92 2.61 12.01
N ALA A 395 -13.25 3.72 12.29
CA ALA A 395 -13.79 5.07 12.13
C ALA A 395 -12.77 6.01 11.47
N TRP A 396 -13.28 6.99 10.72
CA TRP A 396 -12.49 8.12 10.23
C TRP A 396 -12.50 9.26 11.25
N ASP A 397 -11.42 10.03 11.30
CA ASP A 397 -11.36 11.22 12.15
C ASP A 397 -12.47 12.24 11.80
N GLY A 398 -13.11 12.78 12.83
CA GLY A 398 -14.23 13.73 12.73
C GLY A 398 -15.59 13.13 12.31
N VAL A 399 -15.71 11.82 12.05
CA VAL A 399 -16.97 11.17 11.67
C VAL A 399 -17.46 10.27 12.81
N ALA A 400 -18.70 10.48 13.26
CA ALA A 400 -19.29 9.65 14.31
C ALA A 400 -19.53 8.21 13.82
N ALA A 401 -18.86 7.24 14.44
CA ALA A 401 -19.08 5.82 14.22
C ALA A 401 -19.90 5.24 15.38
N GLN A 402 -20.92 4.43 15.08
CA GLN A 402 -21.75 3.76 16.08
C GLN A 402 -21.84 2.27 15.77
N ALA A 403 -21.63 1.44 16.79
CA ALA A 403 -21.88 0.01 16.74
C ALA A 403 -22.87 -0.36 17.85
N ARG A 404 -23.85 -1.22 17.53
CA ARG A 404 -24.87 -1.69 18.48
C ARG A 404 -24.80 -3.20 18.57
N PHE A 405 -24.71 -3.72 19.78
CA PHE A 405 -24.59 -5.15 20.07
C PHE A 405 -25.69 -5.56 21.06
N GLY A 406 -26.53 -6.53 20.70
CA GLY A 406 -27.64 -7.02 21.52
C GLY A 406 -28.74 -7.70 20.69
N GLU A 407 -29.66 -8.42 21.34
CA GLU A 407 -30.93 -8.83 20.74
C GLU A 407 -31.95 -7.68 20.78
N ARG A 408 -32.83 -7.64 19.78
CA ARG A 408 -33.63 -6.48 19.39
C ARG A 408 -34.75 -6.11 20.36
#